data_AF-A0A7C5HWG1-F1
#
_entry.id   AF-A0A7C5HWG1-F1
#
_cell.length_a   1.000
_cell.length_b   1.000
_cell.length_c   1.000
_cell.angle_alpha   90.00
_cell.angle_beta   90.00
_cell.angle_gamma   90.00
#
_symmetry.space_group_name_H-M   'P 1'
#
loop_
_entity.id
_entity.type
_entity.pdbx_description
1 polymer ?
#
loop_
_entity_poly.entity_id
_entity_poly.type
_entity_poly.pdbx_seq_one_letter_code
_entity_poly.pdbx_strand_id
1 'polypeptide(L)' 'MSNEYDVEVKLLAMTPDPQTLIESAGRLCWDTRDKTGTVPGRIQRWIDVGHESMIEHASATFFIRGSRAMTHE' A
#
# COMPACT_ATOMS: atom_id res chain seq x y z
N MET A 1 26.36 0.90 28.66
CA MET A 1 25.88 0.83 27.27
C MET A 1 24.41 0.48 27.35
N SER A 2 23.53 1.49 27.25
CA SER A 2 22.08 1.29 27.30
C SER A 2 21.67 0.47 26.07
N ASN A 3 21.12 -0.71 26.33
CA ASN A 3 20.92 -1.81 25.38
C ASN A 3 19.58 -1.67 24.62
N GLU A 4 19.21 -0.45 24.25
CA GLU A 4 17.94 -0.17 23.61
C GLU A 4 18.20 0.09 22.12
N TYR A 5 17.76 -0.83 21.26
CA TYR A 5 17.81 -0.60 19.83
C TYR A 5 16.81 0.49 19.48
N ASP A 6 17.33 1.67 19.13
CA ASP A 6 16.56 2.85 18.77
C ASP A 6 15.94 2.70 17.37
N VAL A 7 14.93 1.84 17.27
CA VAL A 7 14.14 1.62 16.06
C VAL A 7 13.13 2.75 15.91
N GLU A 8 13.17 3.42 14.76
CA GLU A 8 12.23 4.47 14.42
C GLU A 8 11.68 4.24 13.02
N VAL A 9 10.37 4.40 12.85
CA VAL A 9 9.69 4.34 11.56
C VAL A 9 8.84 5.58 11.39
N LYS A 10 9.05 6.30 10.29
CA LYS A 10 8.29 7.50 9.92
C LYS A 10 7.78 7.36 8.49
N LEU A 11 6.49 7.56 8.28
CA LEU A 11 5.94 7.74 6.94
C LEU A 11 6.41 9.10 6.40
N LEU A 12 7.13 9.09 5.28
CA LEU A 12 7.61 10.31 4.62
C LEU A 12 6.66 10.77 3.51
N ALA A 13 6.14 9.83 2.75
CA ALA A 13 5.28 10.10 1.61
C ALA A 13 4.34 8.92 1.34
N MET A 14 3.18 9.22 0.76
CA MET A 14 2.21 8.24 0.28
C MET A 14 1.50 8.79 -0.96
N THR A 15 1.13 7.92 -1.90
CA THR A 15 0.21 8.31 -2.98
C THR A 15 -1.07 8.91 -2.38
N PRO A 16 -1.51 10.10 -2.82
CA PRO A 16 -2.78 10.68 -2.38
C PRO A 16 -3.96 9.77 -2.73
N ASP A 17 -4.93 9.66 -1.82
CA ASP A 17 -6.15 8.86 -1.98
C ASP A 17 -5.89 7.45 -2.56
N PRO A 18 -4.98 6.67 -1.96
CA PRO A 18 -4.41 5.47 -2.58
C PRO A 18 -5.46 4.39 -2.85
N GLN A 19 -6.44 4.24 -1.95
CA GLN A 19 -7.54 3.30 -2.14
C GLN A 19 -8.40 3.64 -3.37
N THR A 20 -8.68 4.93 -3.59
CA THR A 20 -9.43 5.39 -4.78
C THR A 20 -8.64 5.09 -6.05
N LEU A 21 -7.32 5.31 -6.05
CA LEU A 21 -6.48 5.00 -7.20
C LEU A 21 -6.43 3.50 -7.50
N ILE A 22 -6.22 2.66 -6.49
CA ILE A 22 -6.22 1.19 -6.61
C ILE A 22 -7.57 0.70 -7.15
N GLU A 23 -8.68 1.22 -6.61
CA GLU A 23 -10.02 0.85 -7.08
C GLU A 23 -10.24 1.27 -8.53
N SER A 24 -9.84 2.50 -8.90
CA SER A 24 -9.93 3.02 -10.26
C SER A 24 -9.12 2.18 -11.26
N ALA A 25 -7.90 1.78 -10.88
CA ALA A 25 -7.03 0.94 -11.71
C ALA A 25 -7.68 -0.42 -12.01
N GLY A 26 -8.21 -1.11 -11.00
CA GLY A 26 -8.91 -2.37 -11.23
C GLY A 26 -10.19 -2.19 -12.04
N ARG A 27 -10.97 -1.13 -11.78
CA ARG A 27 -12.21 -0.85 -12.53
C ARG A 27 -11.97 -0.53 -13.99
N LEU A 28 -10.82 0.07 -14.33
CA LEU A 28 -10.42 0.32 -15.70
C LEU A 28 -10.31 -0.99 -16.51
N CYS A 29 -9.86 -2.09 -15.90
CA CYS A 29 -9.73 -3.40 -16.56
C CYS A 29 -11.06 -4.02 -17.01
N TRP A 30 -12.18 -3.59 -16.41
CA TRP A 30 -13.53 -4.07 -16.74
C TRP A 30 -14.49 -2.96 -17.18
N ASP A 31 -13.96 -1.75 -17.44
CA ASP A 31 -14.73 -0.55 -17.77
C ASP A 31 -15.90 -0.28 -16.79
N THR A 32 -15.64 -0.42 -15.49
CA THR A 32 -16.64 -0.17 -14.42
C THR A 32 -16.26 1.00 -13.52
N ARG A 33 -15.59 2.01 -14.09
CA ARG A 33 -15.05 3.18 -13.36
C ARG A 33 -16.15 4.05 -12.75
N ASP A 34 -17.35 4.03 -13.32
CA ASP A 34 -18.57 4.65 -12.79
C ASP A 34 -18.92 4.18 -11.37
N LYS A 35 -18.44 2.99 -10.97
CA LYS A 35 -18.70 2.39 -9.66
C LYS A 35 -17.59 2.62 -8.64
N THR A 36 -16.60 3.48 -8.91
CA THR A 36 -15.50 3.78 -7.96
C THR A 36 -16.08 4.37 -6.67
N GLY A 37 -15.65 3.87 -5.51
CA GLY A 37 -16.14 4.30 -4.20
C GLY A 37 -17.53 3.77 -3.82
N THR A 38 -18.23 3.05 -4.69
CA THR A 38 -19.60 2.58 -4.42
C THR A 38 -19.68 1.17 -3.86
N VAL A 39 -18.57 0.41 -3.88
CA VAL A 39 -18.56 -0.99 -3.43
C VAL A 39 -17.58 -1.16 -2.27
N PRO A 40 -18.07 -1.20 -1.03
CA PRO A 40 -17.25 -1.45 0.15
C PRO A 40 -16.46 -2.75 0.02
N GLY A 41 -15.20 -2.72 0.46
CA GLY A 41 -14.31 -3.89 0.44
C GLY A 41 -13.92 -4.39 -0.95
N ARG A 42 -14.10 -3.58 -2.02
CA ARG A 42 -13.73 -3.97 -3.39
C ARG A 42 -12.28 -4.41 -3.51
N ILE A 43 -11.35 -3.62 -2.95
CA ILE A 43 -9.91 -3.92 -2.97
C ILE A 43 -9.64 -5.26 -2.27
N GLN A 44 -10.21 -5.48 -1.08
CA GLN A 44 -10.03 -6.73 -0.34
C GLN A 44 -10.50 -7.95 -1.16
N ARG A 45 -11.69 -7.87 -1.77
CA ARG A 45 -12.20 -8.97 -2.61
C ARG A 45 -11.31 -9.31 -3.80
N TRP A 46 -10.60 -8.32 -4.35
CA TRP A 46 -9.64 -8.57 -5.43
C TRP A 46 -8.37 -9.25 -4.93
N ILE A 47 -7.87 -8.86 -3.76
CA ILE A 47 -6.76 -9.55 -3.10
C ILE A 47 -7.14 -11.01 -2.80
N ASP A 48 -8.35 -11.25 -2.28
CA ASP A 48 -8.83 -12.59 -1.93
C ASP A 48 -8.87 -13.56 -3.14
N VAL A 49 -8.99 -13.04 -4.37
CA VAL A 49 -8.99 -13.85 -5.61
C VAL A 49 -7.67 -13.79 -6.37
N GLY A 50 -6.60 -13.25 -5.76
CA GLY A 50 -5.26 -13.18 -6.33
C GLY A 50 -5.07 -12.08 -7.39
N HIS A 51 -5.97 -11.11 -7.48
CA HIS A 51 -5.83 -9.97 -8.37
C HIS A 51 -5.13 -8.82 -7.66
N GLU A 52 -3.84 -9.01 -7.36
CA GLU A 52 -3.07 -8.09 -6.51
C GLU A 52 -2.41 -6.95 -7.31
N SER A 53 -2.29 -7.06 -8.64
CA SER A 53 -1.59 -6.07 -9.46
C SER A 53 -2.10 -4.63 -9.29
N MET A 54 -3.34 -4.42 -8.83
CA MET A 54 -3.89 -3.08 -8.63
C MET A 54 -3.26 -2.35 -7.44
N ILE A 55 -2.82 -3.08 -6.40
CA ILE A 55 -2.21 -2.44 -5.24
C ILE A 55 -0.84 -1.83 -5.59
N GLU A 56 -0.21 -2.28 -6.68
CA GLU A 56 1.06 -1.76 -7.20
C GLU A 56 0.95 -0.32 -7.74
N HIS A 57 -0.26 0.20 -7.98
CA HIS A 57 -0.46 1.60 -8.39
C HIS A 57 -0.29 2.60 -7.24
N ALA A 58 -0.22 2.14 -5.99
CA ALA A 58 0.00 2.98 -4.83
C ALA A 58 1.37 2.69 -4.20
N SER A 59 2.01 3.74 -3.68
CA SER A 59 3.31 3.65 -3.04
C SER A 59 3.29 4.37 -1.68
N ALA A 60 4.10 3.86 -0.75
CA ALA A 60 4.39 4.50 0.52
C ALA A 60 5.90 4.47 0.77
N THR A 61 6.47 5.59 1.22
CA THR A 61 7.90 5.74 1.50
C THR A 61 8.08 5.96 2.99
N PHE A 62 8.93 5.13 3.61
CA PHE A 62 9.25 5.22 5.04
C PHE A 62 10.70 5.60 5.25
N PHE A 63 10.94 6.46 6.24
CA PHE A 63 12.25 6.56 6.90
C PHE A 63 12.29 5.48 7.98
N ILE A 64 13.34 4.66 7.96
CA ILE A 64 13.56 3.57 8.92
C ILE A 64 14.95 3.74 9.51
N ARG A 65 15.02 3.87 10.84
CA ARG A 65 16.27 3.77 11.61
C ARG A 65 16.33 2.40 12.26
N GLY A 66 17.46 1.71 12.11
CA GLY A 66 17.68 0.39 12.72
C GLY A 66 19.12 -0.09 12.59
N SER A 67 19.34 -1.38 12.81
CA SER A 67 20.67 -1.99 12.75
C SER A 67 21.07 -2.33 11.30
N ARG A 68 22.37 -2.49 11.05
CA ARG A 68 22.88 -2.96 9.74
C ARG A 68 22.46 -4.40 9.43
N ALA A 69 22.36 -5.24 10.46
CA ALA A 69 21.93 -6.63 10.28
C ALA A 69 20.47 -6.71 9.81
N MET A 70 19.63 -5.75 10.21
CA MET A 70 18.23 -5.67 9.77
C MET A 70 18.12 -5.41 8.27
N THR A 71 18.99 -4.58 7.67
CA THR A 71 18.92 -4.25 6.24
C THR A 71 19.42 -5.36 5.31
N HIS A 72 19.78 -6.53 5.84
CA HIS A 72 20.31 -7.65 5.04
C HIS A 72 19.21 -8.57 4.49
N GLU A 73 18.08 -8.65 5.18
CA GLU A 73 16.86 -9.29 4.67
C GLU A 73 16.07 -8.31 3.80
#